data_AF-A0A969SDS1-F1
#
_entry.id   AF-A0A969SDS1-F1
#
_cell.length_a   1.000
_cell.length_b   1.000
_cell.length_c   1.000
_cell.angle_alpha   90.00
_cell.angle_beta   90.00
_cell.angle_gamma   90.00
#
_symmetry.space_group_name_H-M   'P 1'
#
loop_
_entity.id
_entity.type
_entity.pdbx_description
1 polymer ?
#
loop_
_entity_poly.entity_id
_entity_poly.type
_entity_poly.pdbx_seq_one_letter_code
_entity_poly.pdbx_strand_id
1 'polypeptide(L)'
;MNSSTLDPSVASAIAEFEQSNAPGVWSNLDKNQVLAEIRRRLSDSFQVNQGQQPFCGPASILFELVRKQPLRYVQICRSLFETGGFQGRTKRIQASNRLRQSRGRLRMAQADWMVLATWRESENLLFPVDPEAPEIVRNIAGMTKSWEMKGWTREVLAPS
;
A
#
# COMPACT_ATOMS: atom_id res chain seq x y z
N MET A 1 -11.01 -2.83 -25.93
CA MET A 1 -10.30 -2.33 -24.73
C MET A 1 -8.90 -1.96 -25.20
N ASN A 2 -8.61 -0.67 -25.29
CA ASN A 2 -7.35 -0.22 -25.87
C ASN A 2 -6.22 -0.48 -24.89
N SER A 3 -5.19 -1.22 -25.35
CA SER A 3 -3.93 -1.36 -24.64
C SER A 3 -3.27 0.02 -24.59
N SER A 4 -3.57 0.80 -23.56
CA SER A 4 -2.80 1.98 -23.23
C SER A 4 -1.40 1.49 -22.85
N THR A 5 -0.42 1.70 -23.72
CA THR A 5 0.99 1.59 -23.35
C THR A 5 1.20 2.40 -22.08
N LEU A 6 1.66 1.73 -21.01
CA LEU A 6 2.01 2.36 -19.75
C LEU A 6 2.90 3.57 -20.03
N ASP A 7 2.64 4.68 -19.33
CA ASP A 7 3.48 5.87 -19.37
C ASP A 7 4.98 5.47 -19.22
N PRO A 8 5.90 5.99 -20.04
CA PRO A 8 7.30 5.57 -20.01
C PRO A 8 7.97 5.74 -18.65
N SER A 9 7.59 6.77 -17.87
CA SER A 9 8.11 6.98 -16.52
C SER A 9 7.65 5.88 -15.56
N VAL A 10 6.42 5.42 -15.70
CA VAL A 10 5.87 4.30 -14.92
C VAL A 10 6.57 3.00 -15.31
N ALA A 11 6.76 2.76 -16.61
CA ALA A 11 7.49 1.59 -17.10
C ALA A 11 8.94 1.55 -16.57
N SER A 12 9.65 2.69 -16.60
CA SER A 12 10.99 2.84 -16.02
C SER A 12 11.00 2.54 -14.53
N ALA A 13 10.08 3.14 -13.76
CA ALA A 13 10.02 2.94 -12.32
C ALA A 13 9.79 1.47 -11.93
N ILE A 14 8.99 0.73 -12.72
CA ILE A 14 8.80 -0.71 -12.48
C ILE A 14 10.07 -1.49 -12.85
N ALA A 15 10.70 -1.18 -13.97
CA ALA A 15 11.94 -1.84 -14.39
C ALA A 15 13.07 -1.63 -13.36
N GLU A 16 13.20 -0.41 -12.84
CA GLU A 16 14.15 -0.10 -11.76
C GLU A 16 13.84 -0.88 -10.48
N PHE A 17 12.56 -1.00 -10.11
CA PHE A 17 12.19 -1.82 -8.95
C PHE A 17 12.51 -3.29 -9.20
N GLU A 18 12.21 -3.82 -10.38
CA GLU A 18 12.51 -5.19 -10.79
C GLU A 18 14.01 -5.50 -10.73
N GLN A 19 14.86 -4.62 -11.26
CA GLN A 19 16.32 -4.76 -11.29
C GLN A 19 17.02 -4.46 -9.95
N SER A 20 16.32 -3.82 -9.00
CA SER A 20 16.91 -3.48 -7.70
C SER A 20 17.32 -4.73 -6.90
N ASN A 21 18.57 -4.77 -6.44
CA ASN A 21 19.07 -5.84 -5.56
C ASN A 21 18.90 -5.51 -4.07
N ALA A 22 18.19 -4.42 -3.74
CA ALA A 22 17.91 -4.08 -2.34
C ALA A 22 17.09 -5.19 -1.68
N PRO A 23 17.50 -5.68 -0.49
CA PRO A 23 16.70 -6.67 0.23
C PRO A 23 15.37 -6.05 0.68
N GLY A 24 14.29 -6.82 0.57
CA GLY A 24 13.01 -6.42 1.15
C GLY A 24 13.09 -6.39 2.67
N VAL A 25 12.45 -5.40 3.30
CA VAL A 25 12.41 -5.29 4.77
C VAL A 25 11.24 -6.05 5.40
N TRP A 26 10.49 -6.80 4.59
CA TRP A 26 9.29 -7.56 4.97
C TRP A 26 9.61 -9.05 5.03
N SER A 27 9.23 -9.69 6.13
CA SER A 27 9.58 -11.10 6.36
C SER A 27 8.81 -12.11 5.50
N ASN A 28 7.64 -11.73 4.98
CA ASN A 28 6.74 -12.65 4.27
C ASN A 28 6.21 -12.08 2.94
N LEU A 29 6.88 -11.07 2.37
CA LEU A 29 6.54 -10.58 1.04
C LEU A 29 7.57 -11.04 0.02
N ASP A 30 7.09 -11.57 -1.09
CA ASP A 30 7.86 -11.95 -2.26
C ASP A 30 7.88 -10.81 -3.27
N LYS A 31 9.08 -10.39 -3.69
CA LYS A 31 9.27 -9.25 -4.58
C LYS A 31 8.57 -9.46 -5.93
N ASN A 32 8.65 -10.66 -6.49
CA ASN A 32 8.08 -10.98 -7.80
C ASN A 32 6.55 -10.95 -7.75
N GLN A 33 5.97 -11.48 -6.67
CA GLN A 33 4.54 -11.41 -6.44
C GLN A 33 4.07 -9.95 -6.27
N VAL A 34 4.78 -9.15 -5.46
CA VAL A 34 4.48 -7.72 -5.29
C VAL A 34 4.53 -6.98 -6.63
N LEU A 35 5.57 -7.20 -7.45
CA LEU A 35 5.68 -6.62 -8.79
C LEU A 35 4.53 -7.04 -9.72
N ALA A 36 4.18 -8.33 -9.74
CA ALA A 36 3.07 -8.83 -10.54
C ALA A 36 1.72 -8.25 -10.10
N GLU A 37 1.54 -8.00 -8.81
CA GLU A 37 0.33 -7.36 -8.27
C GLU A 37 0.29 -5.87 -8.59
N ILE A 38 1.41 -5.14 -8.48
CA ILE A 38 1.53 -3.74 -8.90
C ILE A 38 1.12 -3.58 -10.37
N ARG A 39 1.65 -4.44 -11.26
CA ARG A 39 1.30 -4.44 -12.69
C ARG A 39 -0.20 -4.65 -12.91
N ARG A 40 -0.83 -5.56 -12.15
CA ARG A 40 -2.29 -5.79 -12.19
C ARG A 40 -3.10 -4.56 -11.77
N ARG A 41 -2.69 -3.82 -10.73
CA ARG A 41 -3.38 -2.60 -10.30
C ARG A 41 -3.22 -1.48 -11.34
N LEU A 42 -2.04 -1.36 -11.93
CA LEU A 42 -1.78 -0.39 -12.99
C LEU A 42 -2.60 -0.67 -14.27
N SER A 43 -2.87 -1.95 -14.59
CA SER A 43 -3.76 -2.30 -15.69
C SER A 43 -5.24 -2.11 -15.37
N ASP A 44 -5.63 -2.34 -14.11
CA ASP A 44 -7.01 -2.19 -13.63
C ASP A 44 -7.02 -1.80 -12.15
N SER A 45 -7.33 -0.52 -11.87
CA SER A 45 -7.33 0.00 -10.50
C SER A 45 -8.44 -0.62 -9.64
N PHE A 46 -9.49 -1.21 -10.22
CA PHE A 46 -10.54 -1.92 -9.48
C PHE A 46 -10.04 -3.23 -8.85
N GLN A 47 -8.82 -3.68 -9.18
CA GLN A 47 -8.19 -4.86 -8.57
C GLN A 47 -7.65 -4.58 -7.15
N VAL A 48 -7.65 -3.32 -6.68
CA VAL A 48 -7.33 -2.99 -5.28
C VAL A 48 -8.32 -3.71 -4.36
N ASN A 49 -7.80 -4.53 -3.45
CA ASN A 49 -8.62 -5.41 -2.61
C ASN A 49 -8.15 -5.38 -1.15
N GLN A 50 -9.02 -4.95 -0.25
CA GLN A 50 -8.78 -4.95 1.21
C GLN A 50 -8.96 -6.33 1.88
N GLY A 51 -9.39 -7.35 1.12
CA GLY A 51 -9.75 -8.65 1.66
C GLY A 51 -10.85 -8.53 2.71
N GLN A 52 -10.69 -9.28 3.81
CA GLN A 52 -11.57 -9.21 4.99
C GLN A 52 -11.03 -8.27 6.07
N GLN A 53 -10.11 -7.36 5.69
CA GLN A 53 -9.51 -6.40 6.60
C GLN A 53 -10.27 -5.08 6.55
N PRO A 54 -10.29 -4.32 7.65
CA PRO A 54 -11.05 -3.09 7.75
C PRO A 54 -10.30 -1.89 7.13
N PHE A 55 -9.92 -2.02 5.85
CA PHE A 55 -9.12 -1.02 5.13
C PHE A 55 -9.92 -0.26 4.07
N CYS A 56 -11.24 -0.15 4.18
CA CYS A 56 -12.07 0.49 3.14
C CYS A 56 -11.68 1.94 2.84
N GLY A 57 -11.34 2.71 3.88
CA GLY A 57 -10.81 4.08 3.72
C GLY A 57 -9.47 4.10 2.95
N PRO A 58 -8.41 3.44 3.47
CA PRO A 58 -7.14 3.31 2.77
C PRO A 58 -7.27 2.75 1.34
N ALA A 59 -8.14 1.77 1.12
CA ALA A 59 -8.35 1.15 -0.20
C ALA A 59 -8.94 2.12 -1.21
N SER A 60 -9.85 3.00 -0.77
CA SER A 60 -10.42 4.06 -1.61
C SER A 60 -9.35 5.07 -2.03
N ILE A 61 -8.43 5.43 -1.12
CA ILE A 61 -7.30 6.30 -1.44
C ILE A 61 -6.31 5.60 -2.38
N LEU A 62 -6.04 4.31 -2.17
CA LEU A 62 -5.14 3.54 -3.03
C LEU A 62 -5.69 3.41 -4.45
N PHE A 63 -6.99 3.16 -4.59
CA PHE A 63 -7.68 3.17 -5.89
C PHE A 63 -7.45 4.50 -6.64
N GLU A 64 -7.67 5.63 -5.98
CA GLU A 64 -7.45 6.95 -6.58
C GLU A 64 -5.97 7.21 -6.89
N LEU A 65 -5.05 6.78 -6.02
CA LEU A 65 -3.61 6.91 -6.25
C LEU A 65 -3.18 6.17 -7.52
N VAL A 66 -3.60 4.90 -7.67
CA VAL A 66 -3.29 4.09 -8.86
C VAL A 66 -3.85 4.76 -10.12
N ARG A 67 -5.09 5.25 -10.06
CA ARG A 67 -5.80 5.83 -11.20
C ARG A 67 -5.28 7.19 -11.63
N LYS A 68 -4.85 8.03 -10.67
CA LYS A 68 -4.48 9.43 -10.91
C LYS A 68 -2.98 9.67 -10.94
N GLN A 69 -2.20 8.89 -10.19
CA GLN A 69 -0.76 9.09 -10.00
C GLN A 69 -0.02 7.74 -10.02
N PRO A 70 -0.09 6.98 -11.13
CA PRO A 70 0.47 5.63 -11.21
C PRO A 70 1.99 5.57 -10.94
N LEU A 71 2.74 6.60 -11.34
CA LEU A 71 4.17 6.70 -11.03
C LEU A 71 4.41 6.76 -9.52
N ARG A 72 3.64 7.61 -8.82
CA ARG A 72 3.72 7.77 -7.37
C ARG A 72 3.35 6.48 -6.65
N TYR A 73 2.36 5.73 -7.15
CA TYR A 73 2.02 4.41 -6.64
C TYR A 73 3.22 3.46 -6.69
N VAL A 74 3.89 3.32 -7.84
CA VAL A 74 5.07 2.45 -7.99
C VAL A 74 6.19 2.87 -7.05
N GLN A 75 6.47 4.17 -6.94
CA GLN A 75 7.48 4.72 -6.03
C GLN A 75 7.17 4.39 -4.56
N ILE A 76 5.91 4.54 -4.14
CA ILE A 76 5.48 4.20 -2.79
C ILE A 76 5.65 2.69 -2.53
N CYS A 77 5.22 1.84 -3.46
CA CYS A 77 5.36 0.39 -3.31
C CYS A 77 6.83 -0.04 -3.19
N ARG A 78 7.71 0.46 -4.06
CA ARG A 78 9.15 0.20 -3.98
C ARG A 78 9.72 0.67 -2.64
N SER A 79 9.44 1.92 -2.24
CA SER A 79 9.96 2.50 -1.00
C SER A 79 9.50 1.72 0.24
N LEU A 80 8.23 1.30 0.27
CA LEU A 80 7.70 0.44 1.33
C LEU A 80 8.38 -0.92 1.34
N PHE A 81 8.58 -1.56 0.19
CA PHE A 81 9.20 -2.87 0.10
C PHE A 81 10.67 -2.84 0.55
N GLU A 82 11.45 -1.88 0.04
CA GLU A 82 12.90 -1.80 0.24
C GLU A 82 13.30 -1.13 1.55
N THR A 83 12.50 -0.18 2.07
CA THR A 83 12.88 0.62 3.26
C THR A 83 11.81 0.67 4.35
N GLY A 84 10.62 0.12 4.09
CA GLY A 84 9.53 0.07 5.08
C GLY A 84 8.77 1.38 5.24
N GLY A 85 9.08 2.41 4.46
CA GLY A 85 8.38 3.70 4.56
C GLY A 85 8.61 4.58 3.35
N PHE A 86 7.82 5.63 3.22
CA PHE A 86 7.95 6.64 2.17
C PHE A 86 7.72 8.04 2.77
N GLN A 87 8.22 9.06 2.10
CA GLN A 87 7.94 10.44 2.46
C GLN A 87 6.60 10.84 1.86
N GLY A 88 5.60 11.11 2.70
CA GLY A 88 4.38 11.81 2.32
C GLY A 88 4.65 13.31 2.11
N ARG A 89 3.60 14.09 1.86
CA ARG A 89 3.75 15.53 1.63
C ARG A 89 4.42 16.28 2.79
N THR A 90 4.08 15.95 4.03
CA THR A 90 4.60 16.63 5.22
C THR A 90 5.24 15.69 6.23
N LYS A 91 4.88 14.40 6.23
CA LYS A 91 5.43 13.41 7.18
C LYS A 91 5.93 12.15 6.49
N ARG A 92 6.90 11.48 7.12
CA ARG A 92 7.27 10.11 6.76
C ARG A 92 6.17 9.16 7.23
N ILE A 93 5.70 8.30 6.34
CA ILE A 93 4.74 7.22 6.64
C ILE A 93 5.53 5.91 6.57
N GLN A 94 5.53 5.12 7.65
CA GLN A 94 6.33 3.91 7.73
C GLN A 94 5.59 2.78 8.45
N ALA A 95 5.88 1.55 8.03
CA ALA A 95 5.49 0.33 8.71
C ALA A 95 6.40 0.09 9.92
N SER A 96 5.80 -0.24 11.05
CA SER A 96 6.54 -0.68 12.23
C SER A 96 7.29 -1.98 11.95
N ASN A 97 8.30 -2.28 12.79
CA ASN A 97 8.95 -3.58 12.70
C ASN A 97 7.95 -4.72 12.95
N ARG A 98 6.99 -4.53 13.86
CA ARG A 98 5.95 -5.53 14.14
C ARG A 98 5.11 -5.83 12.88
N LEU A 99 4.69 -4.80 12.15
CA LEU A 99 3.92 -4.98 10.92
C LEU A 99 4.76 -5.68 9.84
N ARG A 100 6.02 -5.31 9.66
CA ARG A 100 6.93 -5.96 8.70
C ARG A 100 7.25 -7.43 9.03
N GLN A 101 7.17 -7.78 10.31
CA GLN A 101 7.33 -9.14 10.82
C GLN A 101 6.00 -9.91 10.94
N SER A 102 4.86 -9.28 10.60
CA SER A 102 3.56 -9.95 10.67
C SER A 102 3.53 -11.15 9.73
N ARG A 103 3.20 -12.31 10.30
CA ARG A 103 3.05 -13.60 9.61
C ARG A 103 1.57 -13.93 9.57
N GLY A 104 1.09 -14.50 8.46
CA GLY A 104 -0.30 -14.94 8.39
C GLY A 104 -0.80 -15.12 6.96
N ARG A 105 -1.99 -15.69 6.83
CA ARG A 105 -2.68 -15.72 5.55
C ARG A 105 -3.25 -14.32 5.33
N LEU A 106 -2.51 -13.48 4.59
CA LEU A 106 -2.92 -12.11 4.29
C LEU A 106 -4.35 -12.03 3.74
N ARG A 107 -4.83 -13.12 3.10
CA ARG A 107 -6.18 -13.22 2.49
C ARG A 107 -6.45 -12.07 1.52
N MET A 108 -5.38 -11.50 0.98
CA MET A 108 -5.34 -10.40 0.04
C MET A 108 -3.98 -10.39 -0.68
N ALA A 109 -3.87 -9.57 -1.72
CA ALA A 109 -2.62 -9.34 -2.43
C ALA A 109 -1.55 -8.78 -1.47
N GLN A 110 -0.30 -9.21 -1.64
CA GLN A 110 0.84 -8.75 -0.86
C GLN A 110 1.10 -7.25 -1.02
N ALA A 111 0.97 -6.72 -2.23
CA ALA A 111 1.09 -5.29 -2.51
C ALA A 111 0.01 -4.47 -1.78
N ASP A 112 -1.24 -4.98 -1.76
CA ASP A 112 -2.34 -4.31 -1.07
C ASP A 112 -2.15 -4.37 0.45
N TRP A 113 -1.75 -5.53 1.01
CA TRP A 113 -1.41 -5.64 2.43
C TRP A 113 -0.32 -4.63 2.83
N MET A 114 0.79 -4.61 2.08
CA MET A 114 1.93 -3.73 2.36
C MET A 114 1.51 -2.26 2.45
N VAL A 115 0.71 -1.79 1.49
CA VAL A 115 0.29 -0.38 1.43
C VAL A 115 -0.80 -0.08 2.45
N LEU A 116 -1.89 -0.86 2.45
CA LEU A 116 -3.08 -0.58 3.24
C LEU A 116 -2.82 -0.74 4.75
N ALA A 117 -2.08 -1.78 5.14
CA ALA A 117 -1.75 -1.99 6.55
C ALA A 117 -0.81 -0.89 7.07
N THR A 118 0.15 -0.44 6.26
CA THR A 118 1.04 0.66 6.63
C THR A 118 0.27 1.96 6.86
N TRP A 119 -0.65 2.31 5.95
CA TRP A 119 -1.44 3.53 6.10
C TRP A 119 -2.37 3.45 7.31
N ARG A 120 -2.98 2.29 7.56
CA ARG A 120 -3.82 2.07 8.74
C ARG A 120 -3.01 2.20 10.04
N GLU A 121 -1.85 1.56 10.12
CA GLU A 121 -0.97 1.65 11.29
C GLU A 121 -0.48 3.09 11.53
N SER A 122 -0.19 3.84 10.46
CA SER A 122 0.33 5.21 10.57
C SER A 122 -0.68 6.25 11.09
N GLU A 123 -1.98 5.96 11.02
CA GLU A 123 -3.03 6.80 11.63
C GLU A 123 -3.47 6.26 13.00
N ASN A 124 -3.45 4.93 13.17
CA ASN A 124 -3.73 4.26 14.44
C ASN A 124 -2.45 4.11 15.29
N LEU A 125 -1.88 5.21 15.79
CA LEU A 125 -0.80 5.16 16.80
C LEU A 125 -1.23 4.47 18.11
N LEU A 126 -2.55 4.29 18.34
CA LEU A 126 -3.12 3.67 19.55
C LEU A 126 -3.61 2.22 19.36
N PHE A 127 -3.73 1.70 18.12
CA PHE A 127 -4.27 0.36 17.86
C PHE A 127 -3.42 -0.41 16.84
N PRO A 128 -2.66 -1.45 17.26
CA PRO A 128 -1.81 -2.23 16.37
C PRO A 128 -2.65 -2.93 15.28
N VAL A 129 -2.15 -2.91 14.04
CA VAL A 129 -2.72 -3.72 12.95
C VAL A 129 -2.19 -5.15 13.09
N ASP A 130 -3.10 -6.11 13.19
CA ASP A 130 -2.78 -7.54 13.29
C ASP A 130 -3.68 -8.34 12.32
N PRO A 131 -3.10 -9.08 11.35
CA PRO A 131 -3.88 -9.83 10.35
C PRO A 131 -4.79 -10.89 10.96
N GLU A 132 -4.46 -11.40 12.16
CA GLU A 132 -5.16 -12.50 12.83
C GLU A 132 -6.04 -12.02 14.00
N ALA A 133 -6.22 -10.71 14.19
CA ALA A 133 -7.05 -10.18 15.26
C ALA A 133 -8.52 -10.68 15.18
N PRO A 134 -9.23 -10.80 16.33
CA PRO A 134 -10.65 -11.10 16.34
C PRO A 134 -11.47 -10.11 15.50
N GLU A 135 -12.52 -10.60 14.83
CA GLU A 135 -13.32 -9.81 13.88
C GLU A 135 -13.94 -8.55 14.51
N ILE A 136 -14.46 -8.66 15.72
CA ILE A 136 -15.03 -7.51 16.46
C ILE A 136 -13.99 -6.41 16.64
N VAL A 137 -12.75 -6.78 16.98
CA VAL A 137 -11.63 -5.83 17.16
C VAL A 137 -11.28 -5.19 15.83
N ARG A 138 -11.22 -5.97 14.74
CA ARG A 138 -11.02 -5.44 13.38
C ARG A 138 -12.12 -4.46 12.97
N ASN A 139 -13.38 -4.76 13.24
CA ASN A 139 -14.51 -3.91 12.85
C ASN A 139 -14.52 -2.58 13.62
N ILE A 140 -14.24 -2.58 14.92
CA ILE A 140 -14.18 -1.36 15.74
C ILE A 140 -12.95 -0.51 15.37
N ALA A 141 -11.78 -1.14 15.26
CA ALA A 141 -10.55 -0.49 14.81
C ALA A 141 -10.59 -0.11 13.32
N GLY A 142 -11.68 -0.45 12.64
CA GLY A 142 -11.90 -0.33 11.20
C GLY A 142 -12.71 0.86 10.73
N MET A 143 -13.44 1.51 11.65
CA MET A 143 -14.18 2.73 11.34
C MET A 143 -13.20 3.80 10.85
N THR A 144 -13.34 4.19 9.58
CA THR A 144 -12.56 5.29 9.02
C THR A 144 -13.24 6.61 9.35
N LYS A 145 -12.49 7.53 9.95
CA LYS A 145 -12.95 8.85 10.33
C LYS A 145 -12.60 9.87 9.23
N SER A 146 -13.37 10.95 9.14
CA SER A 146 -13.21 11.96 8.08
C SER A 146 -11.82 12.63 8.09
N TRP A 147 -11.22 12.80 9.28
CA TRP A 147 -9.87 13.36 9.39
C TRP A 147 -8.78 12.41 8.91
N GLU A 148 -8.94 11.08 9.08
CA GLU A 148 -8.00 10.09 8.54
C GLU A 148 -8.01 10.14 7.01
N MET A 149 -9.20 10.20 6.39
CA MET A 149 -9.34 10.39 4.94
C MET A 149 -8.67 11.68 4.45
N LYS A 150 -8.87 12.79 5.17
CA LYS A 150 -8.21 14.07 4.86
C LYS A 150 -6.69 13.98 5.00
N GLY A 151 -6.21 13.27 6.02
CA GLY A 151 -4.80 12.98 6.26
C GLY A 151 -4.17 12.22 5.09
N TRP A 152 -4.71 11.05 4.75
CA TRP A 152 -4.20 10.26 3.63
C TRP A 152 -4.27 11.02 2.30
N THR A 153 -5.37 11.70 2.03
CA THR A 153 -5.48 12.52 0.81
C THR A 153 -4.38 13.58 0.74
N ARG A 154 -4.12 14.29 1.85
CA ARG A 154 -3.06 15.30 1.92
C ARG A 154 -1.66 14.71 1.76
N GLU A 155 -1.38 13.57 2.38
CA GLU A 155 -0.03 13.01 2.42
C GLU A 155 0.33 12.17 1.19
N VAL A 156 -0.67 11.54 0.57
CA VAL A 156 -0.50 10.56 -0.51
C VAL A 156 -0.90 11.12 -1.87
N LEU A 157 -2.01 11.86 -1.95
CA LEU A 157 -2.60 12.32 -3.22
C LEU A 157 -2.31 13.79 -3.54
N ALA A 158 -1.92 14.61 -2.57
CA ALA A 158 -1.59 16.00 -2.88
C ALA A 158 -0.25 16.07 -3.65
N PRO A 159 -0.15 16.96 -4.66
CA PRO A 159 1.13 17.24 -5.30
C PRO A 159 2.15 17.72 -4.26
N SER A 160 3.42 17.36 -4.52
CA SER A 160 4.57 17.78 -3.71
C SER A 160 4.76 19.27 -3.77
#